data_AF-A0A7J8LX59-F1
#
_entry.id   AF-A0A7J8LX59-F1
#
_cell.length_a   1.000
_cell.length_b   1.000
_cell.length_c   1.000
_cell.angle_alpha   90.00
_cell.angle_beta   90.00
_cell.angle_gamma   90.00
#
_symmetry.space_group_name_H-M   'P 1'
#
loop_
_entity.id
_entity.type
_entity.pdbx_description
1 polymer ?
#
loop_
_entity_poly.entity_id
_entity_poly.type
_entity_poly.pdbx_seq_one_letter_code
_entity_poly.pdbx_strand_id
1 'polypeptide(L)'
;VGIIHAINKLHSDLPGLNLAVSLHAPVQEIRCQIMPSARAFPLEKLMTALQTYQKNSQQKIFIEYIMLDGMNDEEQHAHQLGKLLETFQVVSSYFSINADGFSVVVNLIPFNPIGSSSQFRTSSDQKVSDFQKILRGTYNIRTTVRKQMGQDISGACGQLVVNLPDKRTRENTSLLTDIEDLRI
;
A
#
# COMPACT_ATOMS: atom_id res chain seq x y z
N VAL A 1 -3.65 -0.44 4.02
CA VAL A 1 -4.70 -0.80 5.01
C VAL A 1 -6.08 -0.81 4.38
N GLY A 2 -6.49 0.28 3.71
CA GLY A 2 -7.76 0.31 2.96
C GLY A 2 -8.97 0.53 3.87
N ILE A 3 -9.16 1.78 4.31
CA ILE A 3 -10.26 2.14 5.21
C ILE A 3 -11.57 2.12 4.42
N ILE A 4 -12.35 1.05 4.58
CA ILE A 4 -13.53 0.75 3.75
C ILE A 4 -14.55 1.92 3.74
N HIS A 5 -14.87 2.48 4.90
CA HIS A 5 -15.82 3.59 4.99
C HIS A 5 -15.36 4.83 4.21
N ALA A 6 -14.06 5.11 4.19
CA ALA A 6 -13.50 6.23 3.44
C ALA A 6 -13.52 5.95 1.93
N ILE A 7 -13.19 4.73 1.51
CA ILE A 7 -13.25 4.29 0.11
C ILE A 7 -14.67 4.47 -0.45
N ASN A 8 -15.68 4.06 0.32
CA ASN A 8 -17.08 4.16 -0.12
C ASN A 8 -17.56 5.62 -0.29
N LYS A 9 -17.00 6.56 0.47
CA LYS A 9 -17.32 7.99 0.36
C LYS A 9 -16.50 8.72 -0.69
N LEU A 10 -15.29 8.22 -1.00
CA LEU A 10 -14.30 8.92 -1.81
C LEU A 10 -14.83 9.32 -3.19
N HIS A 11 -15.65 8.49 -3.84
CA HIS A 11 -16.20 8.82 -5.14
C HIS A 11 -17.11 10.06 -5.09
N SER A 12 -17.94 10.18 -4.06
CA SER A 12 -18.84 11.31 -3.86
C SER A 12 -18.09 12.57 -3.43
N ASP A 13 -17.10 12.40 -2.54
CA ASP A 13 -16.33 13.51 -1.99
C ASP A 13 -15.35 14.09 -3.02
N LEU A 14 -14.72 13.24 -3.84
CA LEU A 14 -13.70 13.58 -4.82
C LEU A 14 -13.83 12.72 -6.10
N PRO A 15 -14.73 13.10 -7.03
CA PRO A 15 -14.96 12.34 -8.25
C PRO A 15 -13.76 12.38 -9.21
N GLY A 16 -13.62 11.32 -10.02
CA GLY A 16 -12.62 11.25 -11.10
C GLY A 16 -11.20 10.85 -10.67
N LEU A 17 -10.98 10.46 -9.42
CA LEU A 17 -9.67 10.03 -8.93
C LEU A 17 -9.39 8.55 -9.17
N ASN A 18 -8.14 8.22 -9.55
CA ASN A 18 -7.66 6.85 -9.42
C ASN A 18 -7.41 6.51 -7.94
N LEU A 19 -7.63 5.26 -7.55
CA LEU A 19 -7.45 4.82 -6.18
C LEU A 19 -6.28 3.85 -6.05
N ALA A 20 -5.26 4.21 -5.27
CA ALA A 20 -4.17 3.32 -4.88
C ALA A 20 -4.42 2.71 -3.49
N VAL A 21 -4.25 1.39 -3.35
CA VAL A 21 -4.46 0.66 -2.09
C VAL A 21 -3.26 -0.21 -1.77
N SER A 22 -2.70 0.00 -0.58
CA SER A 22 -1.74 -0.90 0.07
C SER A 22 -2.41 -2.21 0.46
N LEU A 23 -2.27 -3.21 -0.41
CA LEU A 23 -2.82 -4.56 -0.25
C LEU A 23 -1.80 -5.49 0.42
N HIS A 24 -0.60 -5.57 -0.16
CA HIS A 24 0.58 -6.29 0.31
C HIS A 24 0.49 -7.81 0.47
N ALA A 25 -0.69 -8.43 0.52
CA ALA A 25 -0.79 -9.89 0.41
C ALA A 25 -2.19 -10.30 -0.12
N PRO A 26 -2.29 -11.42 -0.84
CA PRO A 26 -3.56 -11.94 -1.34
C PRO A 26 -4.31 -12.81 -0.31
N VAL A 27 -3.74 -13.01 0.88
CA VAL A 27 -4.26 -13.85 1.95
C VAL A 27 -4.33 -13.04 3.24
N GLN A 28 -5.46 -13.10 3.94
CA GLN A 28 -5.75 -12.21 5.09
C GLN A 28 -4.75 -12.39 6.24
N GLU A 29 -4.34 -13.62 6.51
CA GLU A 29 -3.39 -13.98 7.56
C GLU A 29 -2.04 -13.27 7.32
N ILE A 30 -1.53 -13.36 6.08
CA ILE A 30 -0.29 -12.70 5.67
C ILE A 30 -0.45 -11.17 5.69
N ARG A 31 -1.61 -10.63 5.24
CA ARG A 31 -1.89 -9.18 5.34
C ARG A 31 -1.82 -8.70 6.79
N CYS A 32 -2.34 -9.47 7.75
CA CYS A 32 -2.30 -9.11 9.16
C CYS A 32 -0.89 -9.17 9.75
N GLN A 33 -0.04 -10.08 9.27
CA GLN A 33 1.36 -10.15 9.69
C GLN A 33 2.18 -8.96 9.15
N ILE A 34 1.95 -8.55 7.91
CA ILE A 34 2.62 -7.38 7.30
C ILE A 34 2.03 -6.06 7.83
N MET A 35 0.70 -6.00 7.99
CA MET A 35 -0.08 -4.83 8.37
C MET A 35 -1.05 -5.18 9.50
N PRO A 36 -0.65 -5.08 10.78
CA PRO A 36 -1.52 -5.47 11.91
C PRO A 36 -2.90 -4.79 11.94
N SER A 37 -3.03 -3.60 11.38
CA SER A 37 -4.29 -2.86 11.23
C SER A 37 -5.24 -3.45 10.19
N ALA A 38 -4.77 -4.31 9.27
CA ALA A 38 -5.62 -5.01 8.31
C ALA A 38 -6.61 -5.99 8.98
N ARG A 39 -6.42 -6.35 10.25
CA ARG A 39 -7.40 -7.11 11.04
C ARG A 39 -8.77 -6.43 11.11
N ALA A 40 -8.80 -5.10 11.12
CA ALA A 40 -10.04 -4.33 11.14
C ALA A 40 -10.74 -4.28 9.76
N PHE A 41 -10.05 -4.67 8.68
CA PHE A 41 -10.52 -4.58 7.30
C PHE A 41 -10.30 -5.91 6.56
N PRO A 42 -11.18 -6.90 6.77
CA PRO A 42 -11.08 -8.21 6.11
C PRO A 42 -10.94 -8.06 4.60
N LEU A 43 -10.05 -8.87 4.02
CA LEU A 43 -9.69 -8.80 2.60
C LEU A 43 -10.90 -8.83 1.69
N GLU A 44 -11.81 -9.77 1.88
CA GLU A 44 -13.04 -9.88 1.10
C GLU A 44 -13.84 -8.57 1.09
N LYS A 45 -14.09 -7.99 2.27
CA LYS A 45 -14.83 -6.73 2.40
C LYS A 45 -14.10 -5.56 1.74
N LEU A 46 -12.76 -5.54 1.82
CA LEU A 46 -11.95 -4.56 1.11
C LEU A 46 -12.10 -4.71 -0.41
N MET A 47 -12.01 -5.93 -0.94
CA MET A 47 -12.17 -6.16 -2.38
C MET A 47 -13.56 -5.73 -2.87
N THR A 48 -14.63 -6.04 -2.13
CA THR A 48 -15.98 -5.59 -2.45
C THR A 48 -16.09 -4.06 -2.48
N ALA A 49 -15.45 -3.36 -1.54
CA ALA A 49 -15.42 -1.90 -1.53
C ALA A 49 -14.66 -1.32 -2.74
N LEU A 50 -13.53 -1.94 -3.12
CA LEU A 50 -12.76 -1.51 -4.29
C LEU A 50 -13.51 -1.75 -5.59
N GLN A 51 -14.19 -2.89 -5.74
CA GLN A 51 -15.04 -3.17 -6.90
C GLN A 51 -16.19 -2.17 -6.99
N THR A 52 -16.83 -1.85 -5.86
CA THR A 52 -17.91 -0.86 -5.80
C THR A 52 -17.40 0.53 -6.21
N TYR A 53 -16.23 0.93 -5.69
CA TYR A 53 -15.59 2.17 -6.06
C TYR A 53 -15.28 2.21 -7.57
N GLN A 54 -14.67 1.16 -8.12
CA GLN A 54 -14.36 1.08 -9.55
C GLN A 54 -15.62 1.18 -10.40
N LYS A 55 -16.68 0.46 -10.04
CA LYS A 55 -17.96 0.49 -10.76
C LYS A 55 -18.56 1.90 -10.78
N ASN A 56 -18.52 2.62 -9.67
CA ASN A 56 -19.14 3.95 -9.59
C ASN A 56 -18.27 5.03 -10.25
N SER A 57 -16.95 4.94 -10.07
CA SER A 57 -16.02 5.95 -10.55
C SER A 57 -15.54 5.75 -11.99
N GLN A 58 -15.59 4.52 -12.50
CA GLN A 58 -14.96 4.08 -13.75
C GLN A 58 -13.44 4.37 -13.79
N GLN A 59 -12.82 4.50 -12.61
CA GLN A 59 -11.38 4.79 -12.47
C GLN A 59 -10.58 3.52 -12.21
N LYS A 60 -9.27 3.60 -12.46
CA LYS A 60 -8.37 2.46 -12.23
C LYS A 60 -8.11 2.27 -10.75
N ILE A 61 -7.92 1.00 -10.38
CA ILE A 61 -7.42 0.62 -9.06
C ILE A 61 -5.93 0.29 -9.19
N PHE A 62 -5.11 0.95 -8.37
CA PHE A 62 -3.70 0.65 -8.22
C PHE A 62 -3.51 -0.19 -6.95
N ILE A 63 -2.88 -1.35 -7.09
CA ILE A 63 -2.60 -2.28 -6.01
C ILE A 63 -1.13 -2.15 -5.65
N GLU A 64 -0.84 -1.62 -4.47
CA GLU A 64 0.51 -1.52 -3.95
C GLU A 64 0.86 -2.83 -3.22
N TYR A 65 1.91 -3.50 -3.68
CA TYR A 65 2.34 -4.81 -3.19
C TYR A 65 3.83 -4.79 -2.83
N ILE A 66 4.12 -4.82 -1.53
CA ILE A 66 5.50 -4.88 -1.06
C ILE A 66 6.04 -6.30 -1.23
N MET A 67 7.27 -6.44 -1.72
CA MET A 67 7.90 -7.75 -1.96
C MET A 67 8.81 -8.09 -0.79
N LEU A 68 8.39 -9.06 0.03
CA LEU A 68 9.07 -9.52 1.23
C LEU A 68 9.47 -10.98 1.06
N ASP A 69 10.78 -11.23 1.18
CA ASP A 69 11.36 -12.56 0.96
C ASP A 69 10.79 -13.63 1.88
N GLY A 70 10.24 -14.68 1.27
CA GLY A 70 9.73 -15.87 1.94
C GLY A 70 8.39 -15.65 2.65
N MET A 71 7.79 -14.47 2.52
CA MET A 71 6.55 -14.13 3.21
C MET A 71 5.38 -14.00 2.25
N ASN A 72 5.55 -13.26 1.16
CA ASN A 72 4.47 -12.95 0.23
C ASN A 72 4.93 -12.92 -1.23
N ASP A 73 6.11 -13.45 -1.54
CA ASP A 73 6.78 -13.31 -2.84
C ASP A 73 6.95 -14.62 -3.62
N GLU A 74 6.51 -15.74 -3.05
CA GLU A 74 6.46 -17.04 -3.73
C GLU A 74 5.42 -17.06 -4.88
N GLU A 75 5.63 -17.93 -5.89
CA GLU A 75 4.76 -18.04 -7.07
C GLU A 75 3.28 -18.27 -6.73
N GLN A 76 3.02 -19.06 -5.68
CA GLN A 76 1.65 -19.29 -5.19
C GLN A 76 0.92 -17.99 -4.84
N HIS A 77 1.63 -17.01 -4.29
CA HIS A 77 1.05 -15.71 -3.93
C HIS A 77 0.75 -14.89 -5.19
N ALA A 78 1.59 -14.99 -6.24
CA ALA A 78 1.31 -14.35 -7.52
C ALA A 78 0.03 -14.91 -8.15
N HIS A 79 -0.16 -16.22 -8.11
CA HIS A 79 -1.38 -16.87 -8.60
C HIS A 79 -2.62 -16.52 -7.76
N GLN A 80 -2.50 -16.48 -6.43
CA GLN A 80 -3.60 -16.07 -5.56
C GLN A 80 -3.97 -14.59 -5.80
N LEU A 81 -2.98 -13.71 -5.94
CA LEU A 81 -3.20 -12.31 -6.25
C LEU A 81 -3.85 -12.14 -7.63
N GLY A 82 -3.39 -12.86 -8.64
CA GLY A 82 -3.99 -12.87 -9.98
C GLY A 82 -5.47 -13.21 -9.92
N LYS A 83 -5.82 -14.35 -9.32
CA LYS A 83 -7.21 -14.79 -9.14
C LYS A 83 -8.07 -13.79 -8.36
N LEU A 84 -7.51 -13.17 -7.33
CA LEU A 84 -8.21 -12.17 -6.53
C LEU A 84 -8.57 -10.93 -7.38
N LEU A 85 -7.68 -10.53 -8.28
CA LEU A 85 -7.84 -9.33 -9.10
C LEU A 85 -8.62 -9.57 -10.40
N GLU A 86 -8.81 -10.81 -10.85
CA GLU A 86 -9.73 -11.15 -11.95
C GLU A 86 -11.19 -10.79 -11.65
N THR A 87 -11.52 -10.57 -10.37
CA THR A 87 -12.86 -10.18 -9.93
C THR A 87 -13.24 -8.74 -10.31
N PHE A 88 -12.29 -7.91 -10.75
CA PHE A 88 -12.58 -6.55 -11.21
C PHE A 88 -13.12 -6.55 -12.63
N GLN A 89 -14.10 -5.68 -12.88
CA GLN A 89 -14.72 -5.58 -14.21
C GLN A 89 -13.82 -4.82 -15.17
N VAL A 90 -13.83 -5.22 -16.44
CA VAL A 90 -13.16 -4.47 -17.51
C VAL A 90 -13.84 -3.10 -17.63
N VAL A 91 -13.11 -2.04 -17.31
CA VAL A 91 -13.54 -0.67 -17.51
C VAL A 91 -13.55 -0.40 -19.02
N SER A 92 -14.72 -0.11 -19.57
CA SER A 92 -14.88 0.17 -21.00
C SER A 92 -14.07 1.42 -21.37
N SER A 93 -13.21 1.27 -22.39
CA SER A 93 -12.29 2.29 -22.89
C SER A 93 -12.98 3.53 -23.45
N TYR A 94 -14.30 3.52 -23.61
CA TYR A 94 -15.05 4.64 -24.17
C TYR A 94 -15.20 5.82 -23.19
N PHE A 95 -15.15 5.56 -21.88
CA PHE A 95 -15.26 6.59 -20.85
C PHE A 95 -14.01 6.73 -19.96
N SER A 96 -13.11 5.74 -19.96
CA SER A 96 -11.83 5.88 -19.26
C SER A 96 -10.82 6.61 -20.13
N ILE A 97 -10.43 7.81 -19.72
CA ILE A 97 -9.35 8.65 -20.28
C ILE A 97 -7.97 7.93 -20.36
N ASN A 98 -7.85 6.71 -19.86
CA ASN A 98 -6.62 5.94 -19.83
C ASN A 98 -6.71 4.74 -20.80
N ALA A 99 -6.31 4.98 -22.05
CA ALA A 99 -6.50 4.13 -23.23
C ALA A 99 -5.77 2.77 -23.29
N ASP A 100 -5.26 2.22 -22.19
CA ASP A 100 -4.47 0.98 -22.19
C ASP A 100 -5.30 -0.30 -21.87
N GLY A 101 -6.60 -0.16 -21.59
CA GLY A 101 -7.52 -1.28 -21.38
C GLY A 101 -7.42 -1.98 -20.02
N PHE A 102 -6.54 -1.54 -19.11
CA PHE A 102 -6.34 -2.19 -17.82
C PHE A 102 -7.15 -1.54 -16.70
N SER A 103 -7.94 -2.35 -15.99
CA SER A 103 -8.81 -1.88 -14.90
C SER A 103 -8.11 -1.88 -13.54
N VAL A 104 -7.08 -2.71 -13.42
CA VAL A 104 -6.22 -2.84 -12.24
C VAL A 104 -4.76 -2.78 -12.69
N VAL A 105 -3.95 -2.05 -11.92
CA VAL A 105 -2.50 -2.02 -12.09
C VAL A 105 -1.86 -2.46 -10.78
N VAL A 106 -0.96 -3.44 -10.83
CA VAL A 106 -0.18 -3.89 -9.67
C VAL A 106 1.17 -3.20 -9.67
N ASN A 107 1.52 -2.54 -8.57
CA ASN A 107 2.84 -1.96 -8.36
C ASN A 107 3.59 -2.82 -7.35
N LEU A 108 4.56 -3.60 -7.83
CA LEU A 108 5.48 -4.36 -6.99
C LEU A 108 6.54 -3.40 -6.43
N ILE A 109 6.72 -3.42 -5.12
CA ILE A 109 7.63 -2.53 -4.39
C ILE A 109 8.66 -3.41 -3.69
N PRO A 110 9.88 -3.54 -4.25
CA PRO A 110 10.98 -4.20 -3.55
C PRO A 110 11.19 -3.55 -2.19
N PHE A 111 11.13 -4.35 -1.12
CA PHE A 111 11.33 -3.86 0.24
C PHE A 111 12.71 -3.21 0.38
N ASN A 112 12.77 -2.05 1.02
CA ASN A 112 14.04 -1.39 1.36
C ASN A 112 14.21 -1.43 2.88
N PRO A 113 15.13 -2.23 3.42
CA PRO A 113 15.36 -2.27 4.86
C PRO A 113 15.92 -0.92 5.32
N ILE A 114 15.29 -0.34 6.35
CA ILE A 114 15.80 0.87 7.00
C ILE A 114 16.45 0.42 8.31
N GLY A 115 17.78 0.46 8.36
CA GLY A 115 18.56 0.01 9.51
C GLY A 115 18.66 -1.51 9.64
N SER A 116 19.38 -1.97 10.68
CA SER A 116 19.71 -3.37 10.93
C SER A 116 18.62 -4.18 11.68
N SER A 117 17.47 -3.57 12.00
CA SER A 117 16.47 -4.12 12.92
C SER A 117 15.15 -4.57 12.28
N SER A 118 15.06 -4.64 10.94
CA SER A 118 13.84 -5.16 10.31
C SER A 118 13.80 -6.68 10.35
N GLN A 119 12.66 -7.23 10.80
CA GLN A 119 12.36 -8.66 10.72
C GLN A 119 12.10 -9.15 9.28
N PHE A 120 11.99 -8.23 8.32
CA PHE A 120 11.70 -8.54 6.92
C PHE A 120 12.96 -8.41 6.06
N ARG A 121 12.97 -9.16 4.96
CA ARG A 121 14.05 -9.14 3.97
C ARG A 121 13.53 -8.79 2.59
N THR A 122 14.39 -8.20 1.78
CA THR A 122 14.09 -7.86 0.39
C THR A 122 14.04 -9.12 -0.46
N SER A 123 12.96 -9.31 -1.22
CA SER A 123 12.87 -10.35 -2.26
C SER A 123 13.99 -10.20 -3.28
N SER A 124 14.51 -11.32 -3.80
CA SER A 124 15.50 -11.29 -4.87
C SER A 124 14.89 -10.74 -6.17
N ASP A 125 15.72 -10.13 -7.03
CA ASP A 125 15.28 -9.64 -8.34
C ASP A 125 14.64 -10.74 -9.20
N GLN A 126 15.13 -11.98 -9.07
CA GLN A 126 14.57 -13.14 -9.75
C GLN A 126 13.13 -13.40 -9.29
N LYS A 127 12.88 -13.46 -7.98
CA LYS A 127 11.52 -13.64 -7.44
C LYS A 127 10.58 -12.50 -7.87
N VAL A 128 11.06 -11.25 -7.85
CA VAL A 128 10.27 -10.10 -8.31
C VAL A 128 9.95 -10.20 -9.80
N SER A 129 10.91 -10.63 -10.62
CA SER A 129 10.72 -10.84 -12.05
C SER A 129 9.71 -11.96 -12.35
N ASP A 130 9.83 -13.10 -11.66
CA ASP A 130 8.93 -14.24 -11.83
C ASP A 130 7.50 -13.90 -11.38
N PHE A 131 7.35 -13.22 -10.25
CA PHE A 131 6.05 -12.73 -9.78
C PHE A 131 5.40 -11.80 -10.82
N GLN A 132 6.17 -10.85 -11.37
CA GLN A 132 5.70 -9.97 -12.43
C GLN A 132 5.32 -10.75 -13.70
N LYS A 133 6.11 -11.74 -14.07
CA LYS A 133 5.87 -12.58 -15.25
C LYS A 133 4.58 -13.37 -15.11
N ILE A 134 4.29 -13.95 -13.94
CA ILE A 134 3.04 -14.67 -13.68
C ILE A 134 1.84 -13.73 -13.80
N LEU A 135 1.85 -12.57 -13.16
CA LEU A 135 0.75 -11.61 -13.22
C LEU A 135 0.46 -11.13 -14.64
N ARG A 136 1.51 -10.78 -15.40
CA ARG A 136 1.36 -10.29 -16.77
C ARG A 136 0.99 -11.40 -17.75
N GLY A 137 1.69 -12.54 -17.67
CA GLY A 137 1.58 -13.62 -18.65
C GLY A 137 0.35 -14.50 -18.46
N THR A 138 0.00 -14.83 -17.21
CA THR A 138 -1.10 -15.74 -16.91
C THR A 138 -2.42 -15.00 -16.73
N TYR A 139 -2.40 -13.85 -16.07
CA TYR A 139 -3.61 -13.12 -15.68
C TYR A 139 -3.86 -11.84 -16.50
N ASN A 140 -2.96 -11.50 -17.44
CA ASN A 140 -3.03 -10.26 -18.21
C ASN A 140 -3.19 -9.00 -17.33
N ILE A 141 -2.52 -8.97 -16.17
CA ILE A 141 -2.57 -7.84 -15.25
C ILE A 141 -1.38 -6.93 -15.54
N ARG A 142 -1.64 -5.62 -15.73
CA ARG A 142 -0.57 -4.64 -15.85
C ARG A 142 0.18 -4.56 -14.53
N THR A 143 1.43 -5.01 -14.53
CA THR A 143 2.30 -4.97 -13.36
C THR A 143 3.48 -4.04 -13.60
N THR A 144 3.87 -3.22 -12.63
CA THR A 144 5.11 -2.44 -12.63
C THR A 144 6.00 -2.85 -11.45
N VAL A 145 7.30 -2.60 -11.55
CA VAL A 145 8.22 -2.74 -10.41
C VAL A 145 8.76 -1.35 -10.11
N ARG A 146 8.54 -0.86 -8.90
CA ARG A 146 9.01 0.45 -8.48
C ARG A 146 10.53 0.43 -8.38
N LYS A 147 11.21 1.14 -9.29
CA LYS A 147 12.65 1.35 -9.20
C LYS A 147 12.96 2.17 -7.94
N GLN A 148 13.91 1.70 -7.15
CA GLN A 148 14.41 2.44 -6.00
C GLN A 148 15.26 3.61 -6.54
N MET A 149 14.80 4.84 -6.34
CA MET A 149 15.54 6.06 -6.65
C MET A 149 15.88 6.73 -5.32
N GLY A 150 17.16 7.09 -5.09
CA GLY A 150 17.59 7.89 -3.95
C GLY A 150 17.81 7.15 -2.63
N GLN A 151 18.37 5.93 -2.65
CA GLN A 151 18.87 5.28 -1.40
C GLN A 151 19.88 6.17 -0.67
N ASP A 152 20.58 7.00 -1.42
CA ASP A 152 21.68 7.87 -0.99
C ASP A 152 21.22 9.02 -0.07
N ILE A 153 19.91 9.33 -0.02
CA ILE A 153 19.38 10.54 0.66
C ILE A 153 18.21 10.30 1.63
N SER A 154 17.97 9.06 2.08
CA SER A 154 16.88 8.76 3.04
C SER A 154 15.48 9.25 2.62
N GLY A 155 15.19 9.31 1.30
CA GLY A 155 13.95 9.85 0.73
C GLY A 155 12.93 8.81 0.26
N ALA A 156 13.13 7.51 0.53
CA ALA A 156 12.24 6.45 0.05
C ALA A 156 10.91 6.40 0.83
N CYS A 157 9.87 5.83 0.20
CA CYS A 157 8.59 5.57 0.85
C CYS A 157 8.78 4.76 2.15
N GLY A 158 8.42 5.34 3.30
CA GLY A 158 8.63 4.73 4.62
C GLY A 158 9.84 5.27 5.40
N GLN A 159 10.68 6.13 4.79
CA GLN A 159 11.85 6.75 5.43
C GLN A 159 11.57 8.11 6.09
N LEU A 160 10.31 8.59 6.05
CA LEU A 160 9.88 9.76 6.81
C LEU A 160 9.73 9.39 8.30
N VAL A 161 10.85 9.16 8.96
CA VAL A 161 10.93 9.05 10.42
C VAL A 161 10.96 10.47 10.97
N VAL A 162 9.89 10.88 11.65
CA VAL A 162 9.95 12.08 12.50
C VAL A 162 10.87 11.70 13.66
N ASN A 163 12.07 12.29 13.70
CA ASN A 163 12.90 12.29 14.90
C ASN A 163 12.16 13.07 15.99
N LEU A 164 11.24 12.42 16.70
CA LEU A 164 10.67 12.95 17.93
C LEU A 164 11.80 12.90 18.97
N PRO A 165 12.27 14.05 19.49
CA PRO A 165 13.29 14.05 20.52
C PRO A 165 12.78 13.26 21.73
N ASP A 166 13.62 12.35 22.23
CA ASP A 166 13.34 11.46 23.35
C ASP A 166 12.89 12.28 24.56
N LYS A 167 11.65 12.06 25.01
CA LYS A 167 11.05 12.79 26.14
C LYS A 167 11.48 12.21 27.50
N ARG A 168 12.71 11.67 27.57
CA ARG A 168 13.30 11.08 28.78
C ARG A 168 14.62 11.73 29.18
N THR A 169 14.67 13.06 29.14
CA THR A 169 15.66 13.82 29.93
C THR A 169 15.08 15.16 30.39
N ARG A 170 14.08 15.13 31.26
CA ARG A 170 13.73 16.30 32.09
C ARG A 170 13.21 15.85 33.46
N GLU A 171 14.14 15.45 34.32
CA GLU A 171 14.00 15.62 35.76
C GLU A 171 15.31 16.21 36.29
N ASN A 172 15.34 17.55 36.43
CA ASN A 172 15.58 18.22 37.71
C ASN A 172 15.71 19.74 37.51
N THR A 173 14.66 20.43 37.96
CA THR A 173 14.72 21.59 38.86
C THR A 173 15.29 22.92 38.35
N SER A 174 14.39 23.82 37.92
CA SER A 174 14.21 25.12 38.58
C SER A 174 12.93 25.82 38.10
N LEU A 175 12.03 26.04 39.07
CA LEU A 175 10.92 27.00 39.17
C LEU A 175 10.50 27.72 37.88
N LEU A 176 9.40 27.25 37.28
CA LEU A 176 8.54 28.07 36.43
C LEU A 176 7.69 28.95 37.36
N THR A 177 7.93 30.25 37.37
CA THR A 177 6.96 31.24 37.85
C THR A 177 5.89 31.38 36.77
N ASP A 178 4.64 31.08 37.13
CA ASP A 178 3.48 31.14 36.26
C ASP A 178 3.21 32.56 35.74
N ILE A 179 2.66 32.63 34.52
CA ILE A 179 2.32 33.85 33.78
C ILE A 179 1.13 34.63 34.39
N GLU A 180 0.51 34.13 35.46
CA GLU A 180 -0.69 34.71 36.07
C GLU A 180 -0.44 35.85 37.08
N ASP A 181 0.82 36.23 37.35
CA ASP A 181 1.16 37.31 38.30
C ASP A 181 1.35 38.72 37.69
N LEU A 182 1.00 38.93 36.41
CA LEU A 182 0.93 40.27 35.84
C LEU A 182 -0.43 40.92 36.15
N ARG A 183 -0.52 41.57 37.32
CA ARG A 183 -1.57 42.57 37.59
C ARG A 183 -1.33 43.84 36.76
N ILE A 184 -2.43 44.41 36.26
CA ILE A 184 -2.53 45.79 35.71
C ILE A 184 -2.16 46.80 36.80
#